data_AF-A0A9W7TKE4-F1
#
_entry.id   AF-A0A9W7TKE4-F1
#
_cell.length_a   1.000
_cell.length_b   1.000
_cell.length_c   1.000
_cell.angle_alpha   90.00
_cell.angle_beta   90.00
_cell.angle_gamma   90.00
#
_symmetry.space_group_name_H-M   'P 1'
#
loop_
_entity.id
_entity.type
_entity.pdbx_description
1 polymer ?
#
loop_
_entity_poly.entity_id
_entity_poly.type
_entity_poly.pdbx_seq_one_letter_code
_entity_poly.pdbx_strand_id
1 'polypeptide(L)'
;MEALVERLERAVIRLEVVAAKLQNCPGGLVNGDISNIINGGEIQSMEAFNHLLSGPVSDYMNCSTSIGGDVAKHAEMVNNALQVQRTFLKIATTHREPAKTELNDLLRPLSEQIQEVQSFREKNRGSSLFNHLSAVSESIPALGWVAVCQKPGPYVKEMNDAAMFYTNRVLKDFKDTDPRHVEWVRSYLSIWTELQIFIKEHHTTGLVWNKTGPVAPTSLFSSSSDGPCPPPPPPPPGPPPVFLDDISKPDTTTAQHSALFAQLNQGAAITKGLKHVSDEQKTQKKPALRTQDKKHQTSPSNSQSYSSSAHAPAKKHSPVLELEGKKWRVEYQEQAHDLVIEETELKQVVYAFGCSNCTLQIKGKVNSIIVDNCKKFGLVFDNAVGIVEIINSKDVRLQVLGKVPTISINKTEGCHVYLSKDSLDCEIVSAKSSEMNILVPEGEDDYREFPVPEQFKTLWDGSCLVTEPTKIAG
;
A
#
# COMPACT_ATOMS: atom_id res chain seq x y z
N MET A 1 -10.69 -3.83 -45.48
CA MET A 1 -12.01 -3.98 -44.80
C MET A 1 -12.10 -5.34 -44.14
N GLU A 2 -11.46 -6.36 -44.73
CA GLU A 2 -11.39 -7.74 -44.29
C GLU A 2 -11.03 -7.91 -42.80
N ALA A 3 -10.04 -7.19 -42.27
CA ALA A 3 -9.65 -7.30 -40.86
C ALA A 3 -10.75 -6.93 -39.82
N LEU A 4 -11.86 -6.30 -40.26
CA LEU A 4 -13.06 -6.12 -39.44
C LEU A 4 -14.05 -7.29 -39.62
N VAL A 5 -14.20 -7.78 -40.86
CA VAL A 5 -15.02 -8.96 -41.20
C VAL A 5 -14.48 -10.21 -40.52
N GLU A 6 -13.18 -10.46 -40.61
CA GLU A 6 -12.50 -11.59 -39.97
C GLU A 6 -12.64 -11.57 -38.43
N ARG A 7 -12.68 -10.37 -37.82
CA ARG A 7 -12.97 -10.20 -36.39
C ARG A 7 -14.43 -10.48 -36.05
N LEU A 8 -15.37 -10.14 -36.93
CA LEU A 8 -16.79 -10.47 -36.81
C LEU A 8 -17.01 -11.98 -36.97
N GLU A 9 -16.40 -12.63 -37.96
CA GLU A 9 -16.47 -14.08 -38.18
C GLU A 9 -15.94 -14.84 -36.96
N ARG A 10 -14.76 -14.48 -36.44
CA ARG A 10 -14.22 -15.05 -35.19
C ARG A 10 -15.13 -14.80 -33.97
N ALA A 11 -15.92 -13.73 -33.94
CA ALA A 11 -16.88 -13.46 -32.88
C ALA A 11 -18.18 -14.29 -33.05
N VAL A 12 -18.68 -14.44 -34.27
CA VAL A 12 -19.83 -15.30 -34.61
C VAL A 12 -19.52 -16.76 -34.28
N ILE A 13 -18.36 -17.28 -34.69
CA ILE A 13 -17.93 -18.66 -34.37
C ILE A 13 -17.90 -18.89 -32.84
N ARG A 14 -17.45 -17.90 -32.06
CA ARG A 14 -17.47 -17.97 -30.58
C ARG A 14 -18.90 -17.98 -30.02
N LEU A 15 -19.80 -17.17 -30.57
CA LEU A 15 -21.22 -17.15 -30.20
C LEU A 15 -21.94 -18.45 -30.57
N GLU A 16 -21.65 -19.05 -31.73
CA GLU A 16 -22.18 -20.34 -32.16
C GLU A 16 -21.72 -21.50 -31.26
N VAL A 17 -20.44 -21.50 -30.86
CA VAL A 17 -19.92 -22.48 -29.88
C VAL A 17 -20.59 -22.32 -28.50
N VAL A 18 -20.93 -21.10 -28.09
CA VAL A 18 -21.71 -20.87 -26.85
C VAL A 18 -23.17 -21.29 -27.01
N ALA A 19 -23.81 -21.00 -28.14
CA ALA A 19 -25.18 -21.41 -28.43
C ALA A 19 -25.33 -22.94 -28.50
N ALA A 20 -24.40 -23.64 -29.14
CA ALA A 20 -24.37 -25.10 -29.20
C ALA A 20 -24.20 -25.73 -27.80
N LYS A 21 -23.39 -25.12 -26.93
CA LYS A 21 -23.26 -25.55 -25.51
C LYS A 21 -24.55 -25.33 -24.70
N LEU A 22 -25.34 -24.31 -25.03
CA LEU A 22 -26.63 -24.04 -24.38
C LEU A 22 -27.77 -24.93 -24.92
N GLN A 23 -27.71 -25.35 -26.19
CA GLN A 23 -28.72 -26.21 -26.81
C GLN A 23 -28.58 -27.71 -26.47
N ASN A 24 -27.37 -28.18 -26.13
CA ASN A 24 -27.11 -29.59 -25.79
C ASN A 24 -27.43 -30.00 -24.34
N CYS A 25 -28.34 -29.28 -23.65
CA CYS A 25 -28.75 -29.59 -22.27
C CYS A 25 -30.20 -30.14 -22.19
N PRO A 26 -30.42 -31.46 -22.39
CA PRO A 26 -31.73 -32.09 -22.29
C PRO A 26 -32.19 -32.31 -20.83
N GLY A 27 -32.50 -31.21 -20.14
CA GLY A 27 -33.35 -31.18 -18.94
C GLY A 27 -32.68 -31.39 -17.57
N GLY A 28 -33.28 -30.78 -16.55
CA GLY A 28 -33.09 -31.10 -15.13
C GLY A 28 -31.73 -30.75 -14.50
N LEU A 29 -31.61 -29.55 -13.92
CA LEU A 29 -30.46 -29.17 -13.09
C LEU A 29 -30.26 -30.15 -11.92
N VAL A 30 -29.06 -30.74 -11.81
CA VAL A 30 -28.63 -31.57 -10.68
C VAL A 30 -27.36 -30.96 -10.08
N ASN A 31 -27.10 -31.20 -8.78
CA ASN A 31 -26.02 -30.55 -8.02
C ASN A 31 -24.57 -30.80 -8.52
N GLY A 32 -24.35 -31.59 -9.58
CA GLY A 32 -23.02 -31.86 -10.13
C GLY A 32 -22.49 -30.79 -11.10
N ASP A 33 -23.36 -30.01 -11.74
CA ASP A 33 -22.93 -29.11 -12.83
C ASP A 33 -22.31 -27.80 -12.32
N ILE A 34 -22.71 -27.34 -11.14
CA ILE A 34 -22.22 -26.10 -10.53
C ILE A 34 -20.71 -26.21 -10.21
N SER A 35 -20.24 -27.37 -9.74
CA SER A 35 -18.80 -27.59 -9.49
C SER A 35 -17.97 -27.54 -10.77
N ASN A 36 -18.48 -28.08 -11.89
CA ASN A 36 -17.78 -28.03 -13.17
C ASN A 36 -17.67 -26.61 -13.74
N ILE A 37 -18.71 -25.79 -13.55
CA ILE A 37 -18.70 -24.37 -13.96
C ILE A 37 -17.71 -23.56 -13.11
N ILE A 38 -17.61 -23.83 -11.81
CA ILE A 38 -16.64 -23.15 -10.92
C ILE A 38 -15.21 -23.57 -11.25
N ASN A 39 -14.94 -24.88 -11.36
CA ASN A 39 -13.62 -25.41 -11.76
C ASN A 39 -13.16 -24.81 -13.10
N GLY A 40 -14.06 -24.66 -14.07
CA GLY A 40 -13.75 -24.08 -15.37
C GLY A 40 -13.12 -22.68 -15.29
N GLY A 41 -13.62 -21.83 -14.40
CA GLY A 41 -13.05 -20.48 -14.20
C GLY A 41 -11.70 -20.48 -13.47
N GLU A 42 -11.51 -21.38 -12.50
CA GLU A 42 -10.24 -21.52 -11.76
C GLU A 42 -9.13 -22.11 -12.66
N ILE A 43 -9.47 -23.09 -13.50
CA ILE A 43 -8.59 -23.63 -14.55
C ILE A 43 -8.22 -22.53 -15.56
N GLN A 44 -9.21 -21.80 -16.08
CA GLN A 44 -8.99 -20.73 -17.07
C GLN A 44 -8.06 -19.62 -16.54
N SER A 45 -8.15 -19.26 -15.26
CA SER A 45 -7.22 -18.31 -14.63
C SER A 45 -5.77 -18.83 -14.64
N MET A 46 -5.56 -20.08 -14.22
CA MET A 46 -4.21 -20.66 -14.24
C MET A 46 -3.67 -20.84 -15.67
N GLU A 47 -4.52 -21.14 -16.65
CA GLU A 47 -4.15 -21.17 -18.07
C GLU A 47 -3.74 -19.79 -18.60
N ALA A 48 -4.49 -18.74 -18.29
CA ALA A 48 -4.14 -17.36 -18.65
C ALA A 48 -2.78 -16.93 -18.03
N PHE A 49 -2.53 -17.27 -16.76
CA PHE A 49 -1.23 -16.98 -16.14
C PHE A 49 -0.09 -17.84 -16.73
N ASN A 50 -0.34 -19.11 -17.08
CA ASN A 50 0.64 -19.92 -17.82
C ASN A 50 0.96 -19.31 -19.19
N HIS A 51 -0.03 -18.74 -19.89
CA HIS A 51 0.19 -18.04 -21.16
C HIS A 51 1.11 -16.83 -21.01
N LEU A 52 0.89 -15.99 -19.99
CA LEU A 52 1.77 -14.86 -19.66
C LEU A 52 3.24 -15.30 -19.45
N LEU A 53 3.46 -16.43 -18.77
CA LEU A 53 4.79 -17.01 -18.58
C LEU A 53 5.40 -17.56 -19.89
N SER A 54 4.59 -18.19 -20.73
CA SER A 54 5.06 -18.82 -21.98
C SER A 54 5.29 -17.85 -23.15
N GLY A 55 4.64 -16.67 -23.12
CA GLY A 55 4.78 -15.61 -24.12
C GLY A 55 5.62 -14.44 -23.60
N PRO A 56 5.01 -13.34 -23.11
CA PRO A 56 5.70 -12.11 -22.70
C PRO A 56 6.96 -12.31 -21.84
N VAL A 57 6.91 -13.22 -20.87
CA VAL A 57 8.06 -13.51 -19.99
C VAL A 57 9.13 -14.30 -20.74
N SER A 58 8.76 -15.24 -21.62
CA SER A 58 9.72 -15.96 -22.47
C SER A 58 10.40 -15.01 -23.47
N ASP A 59 9.65 -14.11 -24.10
CA ASP A 59 10.19 -13.09 -25.02
C ASP A 59 11.18 -12.15 -24.30
N TYR A 60 10.83 -11.71 -23.09
CA TYR A 60 11.70 -10.91 -22.23
C TYR A 60 12.97 -11.68 -21.82
N MET A 61 12.86 -12.97 -21.46
CA MET A 61 14.00 -13.82 -21.16
C MET A 61 14.92 -13.94 -22.39
N ASN A 62 14.36 -14.24 -23.57
CA ASN A 62 15.10 -14.34 -24.83
C ASN A 62 15.85 -13.04 -25.16
N CYS A 63 15.19 -11.88 -25.03
CA CYS A 63 15.83 -10.58 -25.21
C CYS A 63 16.93 -10.31 -24.17
N SER A 64 16.69 -10.66 -22.90
CA SER A 64 17.63 -10.46 -21.80
C SER A 64 18.89 -11.32 -21.95
N THR A 65 18.74 -12.59 -22.35
CA THR A 65 19.85 -13.49 -22.69
C THR A 65 20.60 -13.00 -23.93
N SER A 66 19.90 -12.43 -24.92
CA SER A 66 20.54 -11.85 -26.11
C SER A 66 21.39 -10.60 -25.80
N ILE A 67 21.00 -9.78 -24.83
CA ILE A 67 21.81 -8.67 -24.31
C ILE A 67 22.95 -9.19 -23.43
N GLY A 68 22.68 -10.19 -22.59
CA GLY A 68 23.66 -10.84 -21.72
C GLY A 68 24.01 -10.05 -20.47
N GLY A 69 25.19 -10.32 -19.91
CA GLY A 69 25.76 -9.59 -18.78
C GLY A 69 24.87 -9.60 -17.54
N ASP A 70 24.67 -8.43 -16.93
CA ASP A 70 23.83 -8.28 -15.75
C ASP A 70 22.33 -8.34 -16.07
N VAL A 71 21.92 -8.00 -17.29
CA VAL A 71 20.52 -8.00 -17.72
C VAL A 71 19.98 -9.43 -17.81
N ALA A 72 20.77 -10.37 -18.34
CA ALA A 72 20.40 -11.79 -18.35
C ALA A 72 20.21 -12.35 -16.92
N LYS A 73 21.18 -12.13 -16.03
CA LYS A 73 21.08 -12.54 -14.61
C LYS A 73 19.86 -11.95 -13.93
N HIS A 74 19.58 -10.66 -14.16
CA HIS A 74 18.45 -9.98 -13.52
C HIS A 74 17.12 -10.54 -14.00
N ALA A 75 17.02 -10.91 -15.28
CA ALA A 75 15.85 -11.56 -15.85
C ALA A 75 15.62 -12.97 -15.28
N GLU A 76 16.67 -13.76 -15.06
CA GLU A 76 16.56 -15.07 -14.38
C GLU A 76 15.91 -14.93 -12.99
N MET A 77 16.30 -13.90 -12.22
CA MET A 77 15.70 -13.60 -10.92
C MET A 77 14.23 -13.17 -11.03
N VAL A 78 13.88 -12.37 -12.05
CA VAL A 78 12.47 -11.98 -12.34
C VAL A 78 11.63 -13.21 -12.70
N ASN A 79 12.15 -14.13 -13.52
CA ASN A 79 11.47 -15.39 -13.82
C ASN A 79 11.28 -16.24 -12.56
N ASN A 80 12.29 -16.36 -11.68
CA ASN A 80 12.15 -17.09 -10.42
C ASN A 80 11.04 -16.50 -9.54
N ALA A 81 10.98 -15.17 -9.39
CA ALA A 81 9.91 -14.48 -8.68
C ALA A 81 8.52 -14.77 -9.28
N LEU A 82 8.41 -14.79 -10.61
CA LEU A 82 7.19 -15.14 -11.34
C LEU A 82 6.78 -16.62 -11.17
N GLN A 83 7.72 -17.57 -11.08
CA GLN A 83 7.41 -18.97 -10.76
C GLN A 83 6.97 -19.16 -9.29
N VAL A 84 7.51 -18.38 -8.36
CA VAL A 84 7.01 -18.32 -6.98
C VAL A 84 5.59 -17.75 -6.94
N GLN A 85 5.31 -16.65 -7.67
CA GLN A 85 3.97 -16.09 -7.80
C GLN A 85 2.98 -17.10 -8.42
N ARG A 86 3.38 -17.82 -9.47
CA ARG A 86 2.59 -18.91 -10.08
C ARG A 86 2.21 -19.99 -9.05
N THR A 87 3.15 -20.36 -8.19
CA THR A 87 2.96 -21.37 -7.15
C THR A 87 1.99 -20.88 -6.07
N PHE A 88 2.10 -19.61 -5.67
CA PHE A 88 1.16 -18.94 -4.78
C PHE A 88 -0.26 -18.85 -5.38
N LEU A 89 -0.40 -18.44 -6.65
CA LEU A 89 -1.69 -18.39 -7.35
C LEU A 89 -2.35 -19.78 -7.44
N LYS A 90 -1.57 -20.84 -7.72
CA LYS A 90 -2.08 -22.21 -7.70
C LYS A 90 -2.66 -22.58 -6.33
N ILE A 91 -2.00 -22.20 -5.23
CA ILE A 91 -2.53 -22.42 -3.88
C ILE A 91 -3.84 -21.64 -3.67
N ALA A 92 -3.93 -20.39 -4.13
CA ALA A 92 -5.18 -19.61 -4.07
C ALA A 92 -6.34 -20.25 -4.84
N THR A 93 -6.08 -20.89 -5.98
CA THR A 93 -7.12 -21.63 -6.74
C THR A 93 -7.58 -22.94 -6.09
N THR A 94 -6.89 -23.47 -5.08
CA THR A 94 -7.29 -24.74 -4.42
C THR A 94 -7.55 -24.63 -2.92
N HIS A 95 -7.30 -23.47 -2.31
CA HIS A 95 -7.44 -23.24 -0.87
C HIS A 95 -8.26 -21.98 -0.57
N ARG A 96 -8.85 -21.93 0.62
CA ARG A 96 -9.40 -20.71 1.22
C ARG A 96 -8.29 -19.82 1.77
N GLU A 97 -8.56 -18.52 1.76
CA GLU A 97 -7.71 -17.49 2.38
C GLU A 97 -7.39 -17.84 3.85
N PRO A 98 -6.12 -17.84 4.27
CA PRO A 98 -5.72 -18.17 5.63
C PRO A 98 -5.80 -16.93 6.55
N ALA A 99 -5.50 -17.08 7.85
CA ALA A 99 -5.49 -15.93 8.75
C ALA A 99 -4.39 -14.93 8.36
N LYS A 100 -4.57 -13.63 8.64
CA LYS A 100 -3.66 -12.58 8.15
C LYS A 100 -2.17 -12.79 8.50
N THR A 101 -1.87 -13.41 9.64
CA THR A 101 -0.48 -13.78 10.00
C THR A 101 0.07 -14.86 9.07
N GLU A 102 -0.70 -15.92 8.86
CA GLU A 102 -0.40 -17.07 8.02
C GLU A 102 -0.26 -16.65 6.54
N LEU A 103 -1.08 -15.67 6.09
CA LEU A 103 -0.98 -15.08 4.76
C LEU A 103 0.35 -14.34 4.56
N ASN A 104 0.86 -13.63 5.56
CA ASN A 104 2.18 -12.98 5.47
C ASN A 104 3.30 -14.02 5.35
N ASP A 105 3.19 -15.14 6.07
CA ASP A 105 4.16 -16.24 6.02
C ASP A 105 4.12 -16.97 4.67
N LEU A 106 2.93 -17.16 4.11
CA LEU A 106 2.70 -17.70 2.77
C LEU A 106 3.19 -16.76 1.65
N LEU A 107 3.11 -15.44 1.84
CA LEU A 107 3.65 -14.44 0.90
C LEU A 107 5.17 -14.25 1.01
N ARG A 108 5.79 -14.69 2.10
CA ARG A 108 7.20 -14.39 2.43
C ARG A 108 8.18 -14.75 1.30
N PRO A 109 8.13 -15.95 0.66
CA PRO A 109 9.11 -16.28 -0.38
C PRO A 109 8.98 -15.42 -1.64
N LEU A 110 7.80 -14.87 -1.93
CA LEU A 110 7.61 -13.91 -3.01
C LEU A 110 8.22 -12.55 -2.64
N SER A 111 8.04 -12.12 -1.39
CA SER A 111 8.68 -10.90 -0.86
C SER A 111 10.21 -11.00 -0.86
N GLU A 112 10.76 -12.16 -0.51
CA GLU A 112 12.20 -12.45 -0.53
C GLU A 112 12.75 -12.36 -1.96
N GLN A 113 12.07 -12.94 -2.96
CA GLN A 113 12.46 -12.82 -4.37
C GLN A 113 12.37 -11.38 -4.91
N ILE A 114 11.33 -10.62 -4.56
CA ILE A 114 11.23 -9.17 -4.90
C ILE A 114 12.42 -8.40 -4.32
N GLN A 115 12.77 -8.64 -3.05
CA GLN A 115 13.91 -8.00 -2.40
C GLN A 115 15.25 -8.43 -3.00
N GLU A 116 15.38 -9.68 -3.46
CA GLU A 116 16.60 -10.18 -4.13
C GLU A 116 16.83 -9.45 -5.46
N VAL A 117 15.79 -9.34 -6.29
CA VAL A 117 15.81 -8.58 -7.56
C VAL A 117 16.16 -7.11 -7.31
N GLN A 118 15.62 -6.47 -6.29
CA GLN A 118 15.99 -5.09 -5.95
C GLN A 118 17.46 -4.99 -5.49
N SER A 119 17.87 -5.87 -4.58
CA SER A 119 19.24 -5.94 -4.05
C SER A 119 20.30 -6.16 -5.14
N PHE A 120 19.97 -6.88 -6.21
CA PHE A 120 20.88 -7.09 -7.34
C PHE A 120 21.22 -5.77 -8.03
N ARG A 121 20.23 -4.91 -8.30
CA ARG A 121 20.46 -3.59 -8.89
C ARG A 121 21.27 -2.68 -7.97
N GLU A 122 21.03 -2.76 -6.66
CA GLU A 122 21.78 -1.95 -5.68
C GLU A 122 23.25 -2.33 -5.59
N LYS A 123 23.57 -3.62 -5.66
CA LYS A 123 24.95 -4.13 -5.67
C LYS A 123 25.66 -3.78 -6.98
N ASN A 124 24.94 -3.70 -8.09
CA ASN A 124 25.47 -3.43 -9.43
C ASN A 124 25.28 -1.97 -9.90
N ARG A 125 25.37 -0.99 -8.98
CA ARG A 125 25.29 0.45 -9.29
C ARG A 125 26.33 0.97 -10.30
N GLY A 126 27.41 0.24 -10.53
CA GLY A 126 28.43 0.54 -11.56
C GLY A 126 28.17 -0.10 -12.93
N SER A 127 27.07 -0.83 -13.14
CA SER A 127 26.80 -1.53 -14.41
C SER A 127 26.55 -0.54 -15.56
N SER A 128 27.14 -0.78 -16.73
CA SER A 128 26.88 0.01 -17.94
C SER A 128 25.43 -0.03 -18.40
N LEU A 129 24.67 -1.05 -17.98
CA LEU A 129 23.26 -1.26 -18.30
C LEU A 129 22.32 -0.85 -17.15
N PHE A 130 22.78 -0.03 -16.19
CA PHE A 130 22.03 0.33 -14.96
C PHE A 130 20.61 0.90 -15.18
N ASN A 131 20.30 1.51 -16.33
CA ASN A 131 18.92 1.89 -16.68
C ASN A 131 17.99 0.67 -16.83
N HIS A 132 18.48 -0.46 -17.37
CA HIS A 132 17.75 -1.73 -17.46
C HIS A 132 17.50 -2.29 -16.05
N LEU A 133 18.56 -2.37 -15.24
CA LEU A 133 18.46 -2.89 -13.87
C LEU A 133 17.51 -2.04 -13.03
N SER A 134 17.49 -0.72 -13.24
CA SER A 134 16.57 0.20 -12.56
C SER A 134 15.12 0.04 -13.05
N ALA A 135 14.89 -0.13 -14.36
CA ALA A 135 13.55 -0.44 -14.87
C ALA A 135 12.98 -1.70 -14.20
N VAL A 136 13.83 -2.68 -13.90
CA VAL A 136 13.46 -3.91 -13.19
C VAL A 136 13.27 -3.68 -11.67
N SER A 137 14.24 -3.07 -10.97
CA SER A 137 14.16 -2.92 -9.50
C SER A 137 13.01 -2.03 -9.01
N GLU A 138 12.68 -0.98 -9.76
CA GLU A 138 11.61 -0.06 -9.36
C GLU A 138 10.21 -0.56 -9.78
N SER A 139 10.08 -1.65 -10.55
CA SER A 139 8.79 -2.20 -11.01
C SER A 139 8.48 -3.63 -10.56
N ILE A 140 9.49 -4.43 -10.18
CA ILE A 140 9.29 -5.78 -9.63
C ILE A 140 8.33 -5.86 -8.42
N PRO A 141 8.12 -4.81 -7.57
CA PRO A 141 7.07 -4.85 -6.54
C PRO A 141 5.66 -5.08 -7.09
N ALA A 142 5.41 -4.88 -8.40
CA ALA A 142 4.17 -5.26 -9.07
C ALA A 142 3.70 -6.68 -8.73
N LEU A 143 4.63 -7.62 -8.50
CA LEU A 143 4.28 -9.00 -8.12
C LEU A 143 3.54 -9.09 -6.76
N GLY A 144 3.68 -8.07 -5.91
CA GLY A 144 2.94 -7.91 -4.65
C GLY A 144 1.45 -7.58 -4.80
N TRP A 145 0.91 -7.43 -6.03
CA TRP A 145 -0.51 -7.16 -6.27
C TRP A 145 -1.45 -8.17 -5.58
N VAL A 146 -0.97 -9.40 -5.35
CA VAL A 146 -1.69 -10.47 -4.64
C VAL A 146 -2.08 -10.11 -3.20
N ALA A 147 -1.42 -9.11 -2.60
CA ALA A 147 -1.75 -8.54 -1.29
C ALA A 147 -2.56 -7.23 -1.36
N VAL A 148 -2.90 -6.75 -2.56
CA VAL A 148 -3.58 -5.47 -2.79
C VAL A 148 -5.08 -5.66 -2.95
N CYS A 149 -5.83 -5.34 -1.90
CA CYS A 149 -7.29 -5.30 -1.94
C CYS A 149 -7.82 -4.13 -2.78
N GLN A 150 -9.02 -4.28 -3.34
CA GLN A 150 -9.81 -3.27 -4.08
C GLN A 150 -9.23 -2.78 -5.42
N LYS A 151 -7.91 -2.56 -5.55
CA LYS A 151 -7.28 -1.96 -6.74
C LYS A 151 -5.94 -2.61 -7.17
N PRO A 152 -5.83 -3.94 -7.32
CA PRO A 152 -4.58 -4.58 -7.78
C PRO A 152 -4.16 -4.18 -9.20
N GLY A 153 -5.12 -3.97 -10.12
CA GLY A 153 -4.82 -3.55 -11.50
C GLY A 153 -4.14 -2.17 -11.58
N PRO A 154 -4.73 -1.11 -11.00
CA PRO A 154 -4.08 0.20 -10.89
C PRO A 154 -2.71 0.17 -10.21
N TYR A 155 -2.52 -0.67 -9.17
CA TYR A 155 -1.21 -0.84 -8.53
C TYR A 155 -0.15 -1.37 -9.50
N VAL A 156 -0.45 -2.41 -10.30
CA VAL A 156 0.49 -2.90 -11.34
C VAL A 156 0.73 -1.83 -12.42
N LYS A 157 -0.27 -1.00 -12.75
CA LYS A 157 -0.08 0.13 -13.67
C LYS A 157 0.96 1.13 -13.13
N GLU A 158 0.86 1.54 -11.87
CA GLU A 158 1.80 2.48 -11.24
C GLU A 158 3.25 1.93 -11.25
N MET A 159 3.42 0.63 -11.01
CA MET A 159 4.73 -0.03 -11.11
C MET A 159 5.23 -0.09 -12.57
N ASN A 160 4.34 -0.28 -13.55
CA ASN A 160 4.69 -0.21 -14.98
C ASN A 160 5.06 1.23 -15.41
N ASP A 161 4.39 2.25 -14.88
CA ASP A 161 4.74 3.66 -15.10
C ASP A 161 6.15 3.96 -14.54
N ALA A 162 6.51 3.35 -13.40
CA ALA A 162 7.87 3.41 -12.86
C ALA A 162 8.91 2.69 -13.75
N ALA A 163 8.58 1.52 -14.33
CA ALA A 163 9.42 0.89 -15.35
C ALA A 163 9.64 1.82 -16.56
N MET A 164 8.57 2.44 -17.07
CA MET A 164 8.61 3.34 -18.22
C MET A 164 9.55 4.54 -18.03
N PHE A 165 9.69 5.08 -16.81
CA PHE A 165 10.64 6.16 -16.54
C PHE A 165 12.11 5.79 -16.84
N TYR A 166 12.48 4.51 -16.67
CA TYR A 166 13.82 4.02 -16.94
C TYR A 166 13.96 3.38 -18.33
N THR A 167 12.94 2.66 -18.82
CA THR A 167 12.99 2.10 -20.18
C THR A 167 12.97 3.20 -21.25
N ASN A 168 12.32 4.35 -21.01
CA ASN A 168 12.44 5.51 -21.89
C ASN A 168 13.88 6.03 -22.02
N ARG A 169 14.73 5.81 -21.02
CA ARG A 169 16.17 6.12 -21.09
C ARG A 169 16.90 5.07 -21.93
N VAL A 170 16.62 3.78 -21.73
CA VAL A 170 17.11 2.71 -22.60
C VAL A 170 16.75 2.96 -24.07
N LEU A 171 15.51 3.36 -24.36
CA LEU A 171 15.11 3.75 -25.71
C LEU A 171 15.90 4.96 -26.21
N LYS A 172 16.05 6.02 -25.41
CA LYS A 172 16.87 7.18 -25.78
C LYS A 172 18.31 6.81 -26.14
N ASP A 173 18.93 5.93 -25.35
CA ASP A 173 20.35 5.59 -25.43
C ASP A 173 20.65 4.54 -26.53
N PHE A 174 19.69 3.66 -26.86
CA PHE A 174 19.91 2.51 -27.76
C PHE A 174 19.05 2.44 -29.02
N LYS A 175 17.95 3.21 -29.18
CA LYS A 175 17.00 3.05 -30.31
C LYS A 175 17.63 3.18 -31.71
N ASP A 176 18.66 4.01 -31.85
CA ASP A 176 19.37 4.25 -33.12
C ASP A 176 20.67 3.42 -33.21
N THR A 177 20.97 2.61 -32.18
CA THR A 177 22.28 1.98 -31.93
C THR A 177 22.21 0.44 -31.95
N ASP A 178 21.27 -0.14 -31.21
CA ASP A 178 21.11 -1.60 -31.10
C ASP A 178 19.63 -1.96 -30.82
N PRO A 179 18.93 -2.61 -31.79
CA PRO A 179 17.51 -2.91 -31.68
C PRO A 179 17.18 -3.96 -30.61
N ARG A 180 18.14 -4.75 -30.11
CA ARG A 180 17.90 -5.75 -29.05
C ARG A 180 17.40 -5.09 -27.77
N HIS A 181 17.91 -3.89 -27.47
CA HIS A 181 17.49 -3.11 -26.31
C HIS A 181 16.08 -2.51 -26.47
N VAL A 182 15.66 -2.23 -27.71
CA VAL A 182 14.28 -1.77 -28.01
C VAL A 182 13.28 -2.91 -27.81
N GLU A 183 13.59 -4.11 -28.32
CA GLU A 183 12.71 -5.27 -28.15
C GLU A 183 12.73 -5.80 -26.70
N TRP A 184 13.85 -5.66 -25.97
CA TRP A 184 13.89 -5.88 -24.52
C TRP A 184 12.96 -4.93 -23.75
N VAL A 185 12.94 -3.64 -24.10
CA VAL A 185 12.00 -2.68 -23.48
C VAL A 185 10.56 -3.08 -23.77
N ARG A 186 10.26 -3.43 -25.03
CA ARG A 186 8.92 -3.83 -25.46
C ARG A 186 8.42 -5.08 -24.74
N SER A 187 9.21 -6.15 -24.76
CA SER A 187 8.88 -7.42 -24.10
C SER A 187 8.73 -7.26 -22.59
N TYR A 188 9.61 -6.50 -21.94
CA TYR A 188 9.50 -6.25 -20.49
C TYR A 188 8.21 -5.50 -20.10
N LEU A 189 7.87 -4.41 -20.80
CA LEU A 189 6.62 -3.67 -20.54
C LEU A 189 5.36 -4.50 -20.91
N SER A 190 5.50 -5.48 -21.80
CA SER A 190 4.41 -6.41 -22.14
C SER A 190 4.04 -7.31 -20.97
N ILE A 191 4.99 -7.74 -20.11
CA ILE A 191 4.70 -8.54 -18.91
C ILE A 191 3.70 -7.81 -18.01
N TRP A 192 3.98 -6.55 -17.70
CA TRP A 192 3.12 -5.74 -16.82
C TRP A 192 1.80 -5.33 -17.48
N THR A 193 1.75 -5.27 -18.81
CA THR A 193 0.53 -5.00 -19.57
C THR A 193 -0.40 -6.21 -19.54
N GLU A 194 0.11 -7.40 -19.85
CA GLU A 194 -0.67 -8.65 -19.78
C GLU A 194 -1.05 -9.00 -18.33
N LEU A 195 -0.20 -8.68 -17.35
CA LEU A 195 -0.54 -8.87 -15.93
C LEU A 195 -1.73 -8.01 -15.50
N GLN A 196 -1.85 -6.77 -16.00
CA GLN A 196 -3.04 -5.93 -15.76
C GLN A 196 -4.30 -6.51 -16.42
N ILE A 197 -4.18 -7.11 -17.61
CA ILE A 197 -5.30 -7.78 -18.30
C ILE A 197 -5.75 -9.00 -17.49
N PHE A 198 -4.82 -9.88 -17.12
CA PHE A 198 -5.06 -11.04 -16.26
C PHE A 198 -5.76 -10.66 -14.93
N ILE A 199 -5.24 -9.65 -14.23
CA ILE A 199 -5.84 -9.16 -12.98
C ILE A 199 -7.24 -8.59 -13.24
N LYS A 200 -7.46 -7.85 -14.32
CA LYS A 200 -8.76 -7.29 -14.67
C LYS A 200 -9.81 -8.37 -15.00
N GLU A 201 -9.40 -9.48 -15.60
CA GLU A 201 -10.32 -10.56 -16.00
C GLU A 201 -10.61 -11.55 -14.86
N HIS A 202 -9.63 -11.87 -14.02
CA HIS A 202 -9.76 -12.91 -12.98
C HIS A 202 -9.77 -12.40 -11.53
N HIS A 203 -9.20 -11.22 -11.26
CA HIS A 203 -8.88 -10.74 -9.90
C HIS A 203 -9.17 -9.23 -9.68
N THR A 204 -10.24 -8.73 -10.31
CA THR A 204 -10.50 -7.29 -10.49
C THR A 204 -10.44 -6.44 -9.20
N THR A 205 -10.92 -6.98 -8.08
CA THR A 205 -11.04 -6.30 -6.78
C THR A 205 -10.04 -6.82 -5.73
N GLY A 206 -9.06 -7.61 -6.15
CA GLY A 206 -8.16 -8.36 -5.28
C GLY A 206 -8.05 -9.82 -5.72
N LEU A 207 -7.07 -10.54 -5.16
CA LEU A 207 -6.91 -11.97 -5.35
C LEU A 207 -8.19 -12.74 -4.99
N VAL A 208 -8.54 -13.72 -5.81
CA VAL A 208 -9.71 -14.60 -5.60
C VAL A 208 -9.21 -15.95 -5.09
N TRP A 209 -9.64 -16.31 -3.88
CA TRP A 209 -9.39 -17.61 -3.25
C TRP A 209 -10.55 -18.59 -3.52
N ASN A 210 -10.24 -19.88 -3.59
CA ASN A 210 -11.25 -20.94 -3.68
C ASN A 210 -12.13 -20.93 -2.41
N LYS A 211 -13.45 -21.04 -2.58
CA LYS A 211 -14.43 -20.88 -1.49
C LYS A 211 -14.68 -22.16 -0.67
N THR A 212 -14.23 -23.30 -1.18
CA THR A 212 -14.60 -24.65 -0.71
C THR A 212 -13.42 -25.51 -0.24
N GLY A 213 -12.19 -25.16 -0.65
CA GLY A 213 -10.98 -25.92 -0.33
C GLY A 213 -10.59 -25.93 1.16
N PRO A 214 -9.53 -26.67 1.53
CA PRO A 214 -8.87 -26.51 2.82
C PRO A 214 -8.35 -25.07 3.01
N VAL A 215 -8.06 -24.66 4.24
CA VAL A 215 -7.37 -23.38 4.50
C VAL A 215 -5.94 -23.48 3.96
N ALA A 216 -5.42 -22.41 3.36
CA ALA A 216 -4.07 -22.42 2.80
C ALA A 216 -3.00 -22.70 3.87
N PRO A 217 -1.92 -23.43 3.53
CA PRO A 217 -0.83 -23.68 4.47
C PRO A 217 -0.09 -22.39 4.84
N THR A 218 0.65 -22.42 5.95
CA THR A 218 1.50 -21.31 6.41
C THR A 218 2.80 -21.13 5.60
N SER A 219 3.04 -21.96 4.58
CA SER A 219 4.24 -21.89 3.73
C SER A 219 3.98 -22.50 2.35
N LEU A 220 4.47 -21.83 1.30
CA LEU A 220 4.39 -22.27 -0.10
C LEU A 220 5.04 -23.64 -0.37
N PHE A 221 6.02 -24.02 0.45
CA PHE A 221 6.88 -25.18 0.24
C PHE A 221 6.76 -26.21 1.37
N SER A 222 5.61 -26.23 2.06
CA SER A 222 5.30 -27.25 3.06
C SER A 222 5.08 -28.61 2.41
N SER A 223 6.06 -29.51 2.55
CA SER A 223 5.93 -30.91 2.12
C SER A 223 4.83 -31.61 2.91
N SER A 224 3.87 -32.22 2.21
CA SER A 224 2.77 -32.97 2.83
C SER A 224 3.29 -34.20 3.58
N SER A 225 3.20 -34.18 4.91
CA SER A 225 3.34 -35.39 5.73
C SER A 225 2.00 -36.09 5.84
N ASP A 226 1.98 -37.38 5.50
CA ASP A 226 0.86 -38.28 5.78
C ASP A 226 0.66 -38.49 7.29
N GLY A 227 -0.58 -38.84 7.66
CA GLY A 227 -0.91 -39.76 8.76
C GLY A 227 -0.62 -39.35 10.22
N PRO A 228 -1.62 -39.36 11.13
CA PRO A 228 -1.37 -39.26 12.57
C PRO A 228 -0.85 -40.59 13.16
N CYS A 229 0.45 -40.65 13.47
CA CYS A 229 1.04 -41.73 14.27
C CYS A 229 0.88 -41.49 15.79
N PRO A 230 0.81 -42.55 16.62
CA PRO A 230 0.55 -42.44 18.06
C PRO A 230 1.75 -41.91 18.87
N PRO A 231 1.50 -41.30 20.05
CA PRO A 231 2.55 -40.70 20.88
C PRO A 231 3.45 -41.76 21.57
N PRO A 232 4.77 -41.51 21.69
CA PRO A 232 5.69 -42.40 22.39
C PRO A 232 5.59 -42.27 23.92
N PRO A 233 5.97 -43.32 24.69
CA PRO A 233 5.96 -43.30 26.16
C PRO A 233 7.10 -42.46 26.76
N PRO A 234 6.96 -41.97 28.01
CA PRO A 234 7.96 -41.11 28.66
C PRO A 234 9.22 -41.87 29.11
N PRO A 235 10.41 -41.24 29.04
CA PRO A 235 11.67 -41.86 29.47
C PRO A 235 11.89 -41.79 31.00
N PRO A 236 12.65 -42.75 31.58
CA PRO A 236 13.02 -42.74 33.00
C PRO A 236 14.17 -41.76 33.32
N PRO A 237 14.35 -41.34 34.59
CA PRO A 237 15.37 -40.37 34.99
C PRO A 237 16.79 -40.94 35.03
N GLY A 238 17.78 -40.15 34.58
CA GLY A 238 19.20 -40.52 34.58
C GLY A 238 20.05 -39.87 35.70
N PRO A 239 21.25 -40.40 35.99
CA PRO A 239 22.13 -39.91 37.08
C PRO A 239 22.95 -38.65 36.72
N PRO A 240 23.65 -38.01 37.70
CA PRO A 240 24.38 -36.75 37.51
C PRO A 240 25.71 -36.88 36.71
N PRO A 241 26.26 -35.76 36.19
CA PRO A 241 27.29 -35.76 35.14
C PRO A 241 28.74 -35.83 35.65
N VAL A 242 29.66 -36.10 34.70
CA VAL A 242 31.12 -36.00 34.86
C VAL A 242 31.69 -35.12 33.74
N PHE A 243 32.68 -34.29 34.05
CA PHE A 243 33.35 -33.38 33.10
C PHE A 243 34.50 -34.05 32.34
N LEU A 244 34.73 -33.64 31.09
CA LEU A 244 36.05 -33.54 30.44
C LEU A 244 35.99 -32.47 29.32
N ASP A 245 37.10 -31.76 29.12
CA ASP A 245 37.30 -30.74 28.09
C ASP A 245 37.92 -31.34 26.80
N ASP A 246 37.76 -30.71 25.62
CA ASP A 246 38.78 -29.78 25.06
C ASP A 246 38.38 -29.10 23.71
N ILE A 247 39.10 -28.02 23.40
CA ILE A 247 39.17 -27.12 22.23
C ILE A 247 38.47 -27.50 20.90
N SER A 248 37.68 -26.54 20.38
CA SER A 248 37.88 -25.92 19.03
C SER A 248 37.07 -24.62 18.85
N LYS A 249 37.63 -23.61 18.15
CA LYS A 249 36.96 -22.36 17.75
C LYS A 249 36.83 -22.29 16.23
N PRO A 250 35.84 -21.53 15.71
CA PRO A 250 36.26 -20.36 14.92
C PRO A 250 35.45 -19.06 15.17
N ASP A 251 36.16 -17.95 14.98
CA ASP A 251 35.77 -16.61 14.51
C ASP A 251 34.45 -15.93 14.94
N THR A 252 34.64 -14.83 15.68
CA THR A 252 33.62 -13.86 16.05
C THR A 252 33.45 -12.76 14.99
N THR A 253 32.36 -12.80 14.20
CA THR A 253 31.76 -11.60 13.57
C THR A 253 30.24 -11.69 13.48
N THR A 254 29.68 -12.86 13.16
CA THR A 254 28.23 -13.05 12.96
C THR A 254 27.38 -12.96 14.25
N ALA A 255 28.01 -13.09 15.42
CA ALA A 255 27.31 -13.26 16.70
C ALA A 255 26.56 -12.00 17.21
N GLN A 256 26.97 -10.79 16.82
CA GLN A 256 26.46 -9.56 17.45
C GLN A 256 25.06 -9.14 16.97
N HIS A 257 24.65 -9.49 15.74
CA HIS A 257 23.30 -9.17 15.25
C HIS A 257 22.22 -10.14 15.72
N SER A 258 22.56 -11.41 15.96
CA SER A 258 21.58 -12.39 16.46
C SER A 258 21.19 -12.18 17.93
N ALA A 259 22.05 -11.53 18.72
CA ALA A 259 21.77 -11.20 20.12
C ALA A 259 20.64 -10.17 20.25
N LEU A 260 20.61 -9.15 19.38
CA LEU A 260 19.60 -8.08 19.40
C LEU A 260 18.17 -8.62 19.18
N PHE A 261 18.00 -9.57 18.27
CA PHE A 261 16.68 -10.19 18.03
C PHE A 261 16.28 -11.23 19.08
N ALA A 262 17.24 -11.96 19.68
CA ALA A 262 16.94 -12.85 20.80
C ALA A 262 16.42 -12.09 22.04
N GLN A 263 16.86 -10.84 22.23
CA GLN A 263 16.48 -10.02 23.38
C GLN A 263 15.11 -9.31 23.20
N LEU A 264 14.64 -9.15 21.95
CA LEU A 264 13.31 -8.60 21.64
C LEU A 264 12.15 -9.58 21.92
N ASN A 265 12.40 -10.89 21.89
CA ASN A 265 11.36 -11.92 22.03
C ASN A 265 11.00 -12.32 23.48
N GLN A 266 11.41 -11.56 24.51
CA GLN A 266 11.20 -11.93 25.92
C GLN A 266 9.91 -11.40 26.59
N GLY A 267 9.13 -10.57 25.88
CA GLY A 267 7.76 -10.19 26.29
C GLY A 267 7.64 -9.65 27.72
N ALA A 268 6.64 -10.15 28.47
CA ALA A 268 6.22 -9.61 29.77
C ALA A 268 7.21 -9.84 30.94
N ALA A 269 8.39 -10.44 30.72
CA ALA A 269 9.36 -10.75 31.78
C ALA A 269 10.28 -9.56 32.18
N ILE A 270 10.42 -8.55 31.30
CA ILE A 270 11.42 -7.47 31.42
C ILE A 270 11.26 -6.59 32.69
N THR A 271 10.08 -6.54 33.31
CA THR A 271 9.81 -5.71 34.50
C THR A 271 10.54 -6.16 35.77
N LYS A 272 11.12 -7.37 35.81
CA LYS A 272 11.85 -7.89 36.99
C LYS A 272 13.29 -7.37 37.15
N GLY A 273 13.85 -6.70 36.14
CA GLY A 273 15.26 -6.27 36.14
C GLY A 273 15.53 -4.81 36.51
N LEU A 274 14.50 -3.96 36.64
CA LEU A 274 14.67 -2.52 36.85
C LEU A 274 14.77 -2.15 38.34
N LYS A 275 15.79 -1.35 38.67
CA LYS A 275 16.06 -0.91 40.05
C LYS A 275 14.95 0.01 40.54
N HIS A 276 14.26 -0.37 41.61
CA HIS A 276 13.09 0.34 42.14
C HIS A 276 13.46 1.74 42.66
N VAL A 277 12.91 2.79 42.03
CA VAL A 277 13.05 4.19 42.46
C VAL A 277 12.03 4.48 43.57
N SER A 278 12.48 4.95 44.75
CA SER A 278 11.59 5.28 45.87
C SER A 278 10.75 6.53 45.56
N ASP A 279 9.58 6.61 46.21
CA ASP A 279 8.52 7.55 45.84
C ASP A 279 8.82 9.03 46.20
N GLU A 280 9.99 9.28 46.78
CA GLU A 280 10.58 10.58 47.11
C GLU A 280 11.29 11.24 45.92
N GLN A 281 11.74 10.46 44.93
CA GLN A 281 12.49 10.98 43.78
C GLN A 281 11.59 11.50 42.62
N LYS A 282 10.27 11.55 42.80
CA LYS A 282 9.31 12.03 41.79
C LYS A 282 9.06 13.53 41.92
N THR A 283 9.48 14.30 40.92
CA THR A 283 9.57 15.78 40.94
C THR A 283 8.25 16.53 41.17
N GLN A 284 7.09 15.86 41.05
CA GLN A 284 5.77 16.43 41.33
C GLN A 284 5.38 16.47 42.82
N LYS A 285 6.21 15.94 43.75
CA LYS A 285 5.95 15.97 45.21
C LYS A 285 6.71 17.04 45.99
N LYS A 286 7.10 18.18 45.37
CA LYS A 286 7.72 19.31 46.10
C LYS A 286 6.66 20.18 46.82
N PRO A 287 6.60 20.25 48.16
CA PRO A 287 5.49 20.91 48.88
C PRO A 287 5.56 22.45 48.95
N ALA A 288 6.40 23.11 48.13
CA ALA A 288 6.87 24.48 48.38
C ALA A 288 6.14 25.61 47.62
N LEU A 289 5.19 25.28 46.73
CA LEU A 289 4.46 26.26 45.90
C LEU A 289 2.95 25.98 45.96
N ARG A 290 2.32 26.28 47.10
CA ARG A 290 0.87 26.20 47.28
C ARG A 290 0.35 27.26 48.25
N THR A 291 0.18 28.48 47.75
CA THR A 291 -0.18 29.64 48.58
C THR A 291 -1.32 30.43 47.92
N GLN A 292 -2.56 30.19 48.39
CA GLN A 292 -3.70 31.13 48.39
C GLN A 292 -4.28 31.60 47.02
N ASP A 293 -5.53 32.05 46.91
CA ASP A 293 -6.76 31.73 47.68
C ASP A 293 -8.00 32.08 46.84
N LYS A 294 -9.10 31.33 47.04
CA LYS A 294 -10.49 31.81 47.23
C LYS A 294 -11.54 30.74 46.92
N LYS A 295 -12.57 30.69 47.76
CA LYS A 295 -13.80 29.89 47.60
C LYS A 295 -14.90 30.75 46.96
N HIS A 296 -15.91 30.11 46.36
CA HIS A 296 -17.33 30.49 46.49
C HIS A 296 -18.26 29.31 46.12
N GLN A 297 -19.56 29.46 46.41
CA GLN A 297 -20.63 28.45 46.45
C GLN A 297 -21.96 29.17 46.05
N THR A 298 -23.13 28.58 45.72
CA THR A 298 -23.77 27.24 45.80
C THR A 298 -25.02 27.29 44.83
N SER A 299 -25.75 26.27 44.36
CA SER A 299 -25.87 24.81 44.63
C SER A 299 -26.04 24.00 43.28
N PRO A 300 -26.97 23.02 43.02
CA PRO A 300 -26.87 22.11 41.85
C PRO A 300 -28.01 22.20 40.80
N SER A 301 -27.90 21.43 39.71
CA SER A 301 -29.05 20.93 38.93
C SER A 301 -28.78 19.52 38.36
N ASN A 302 -29.83 18.71 38.19
CA ASN A 302 -29.74 17.33 37.68
C ASN A 302 -29.91 17.27 36.16
N SER A 303 -29.07 16.51 35.48
CA SER A 303 -29.44 15.80 34.23
C SER A 303 -28.62 14.51 34.11
N GLN A 304 -29.16 13.49 33.43
CA GLN A 304 -28.66 12.12 33.52
C GLN A 304 -27.53 11.85 32.52
N SER A 305 -26.41 11.31 33.02
CA SER A 305 -25.30 10.84 32.21
C SER A 305 -25.61 9.48 31.57
N TYR A 306 -25.93 9.47 30.28
CA TYR A 306 -25.85 8.25 29.47
C TYR A 306 -24.38 7.86 29.30
N SER A 307 -24.00 6.68 29.80
CA SER A 307 -22.62 6.18 29.74
C SER A 307 -22.27 5.68 28.34
N SER A 308 -21.69 6.56 27.52
CA SER A 308 -21.02 6.15 26.29
C SER A 308 -19.83 5.24 26.60
N SER A 309 -19.74 4.11 25.90
CA SER A 309 -18.73 3.09 26.15
C SER A 309 -17.32 3.61 25.83
N ALA A 310 -16.45 3.67 26.85
CA ALA A 310 -15.07 4.09 26.69
C ALA A 310 -14.36 3.26 25.61
N HIS A 311 -13.87 3.93 24.57
CA HIS A 311 -13.02 3.29 23.56
C HIS A 311 -11.69 2.88 24.19
N ALA A 312 -11.16 1.73 23.78
CA ALA A 312 -9.85 1.25 24.24
C ALA A 312 -8.76 2.28 23.89
N PRO A 313 -7.75 2.48 24.77
CA PRO A 313 -6.69 3.45 24.52
C PRO A 313 -5.93 3.09 23.25
N ALA A 314 -5.74 4.07 22.36
CA ALA A 314 -4.96 3.89 21.15
C ALA A 314 -3.51 3.51 21.50
N LYS A 315 -2.91 2.64 20.68
CA LYS A 315 -1.47 2.34 20.78
C LYS A 315 -0.71 3.64 20.49
N LYS A 316 0.06 4.16 21.45
CA LYS A 316 0.94 5.30 21.19
C LYS A 316 2.08 4.86 20.27
N HIS A 317 2.05 5.36 19.05
CA HIS A 317 3.18 5.36 18.14
C HIS A 317 4.15 6.47 18.57
N SER A 318 5.43 6.36 18.17
CA SER A 318 6.40 7.45 18.36
C SER A 318 6.14 8.57 17.33
N PRO A 319 6.17 9.85 17.73
CA PRO A 319 6.08 10.96 16.79
C PRO A 319 7.28 10.98 15.85
N VAL A 320 7.05 11.32 14.58
CA VAL A 320 8.06 11.39 13.51
C VAL A 320 8.02 12.79 12.89
N LEU A 321 9.20 13.39 12.67
CA LEU A 321 9.41 14.62 11.90
C LEU A 321 10.77 14.52 11.20
N GLU A 322 10.83 13.82 10.06
CA GLU A 322 12.10 13.55 9.36
C GLU A 322 11.97 13.55 7.82
N LEU A 323 13.08 13.77 7.12
CA LEU A 323 13.15 13.71 5.66
C LEU A 323 13.65 12.33 5.20
N GLU A 324 12.73 11.46 4.81
CA GLU A 324 13.05 10.16 4.24
C GLU A 324 13.30 10.29 2.72
N GLY A 325 14.55 10.62 2.37
CA GLY A 325 15.06 10.74 1.00
C GLY A 325 14.52 11.93 0.20
N LYS A 326 13.22 11.93 -0.11
CA LYS A 326 12.47 13.07 -0.68
C LYS A 326 11.12 13.31 0.02
N LYS A 327 10.72 12.42 0.93
CA LYS A 327 9.43 12.47 1.61
C LYS A 327 9.62 12.99 3.03
N TRP A 328 9.14 14.20 3.33
CA TRP A 328 9.00 14.63 4.72
C TRP A 328 7.87 13.84 5.36
N ARG A 329 8.17 13.13 6.45
CA ARG A 329 7.21 12.34 7.23
C ARG A 329 6.92 13.07 8.54
N VAL A 330 5.66 13.47 8.70
CA VAL A 330 5.14 14.15 9.91
C VAL A 330 4.07 13.24 10.51
N GLU A 331 4.46 12.26 11.30
CA GLU A 331 3.58 11.15 11.68
C GLU A 331 3.35 11.08 13.19
N TYR A 332 2.13 10.72 13.60
CA TYR A 332 1.74 10.44 15.00
C TYR A 332 2.04 11.57 16.01
N GLN A 333 2.06 12.82 15.54
CA GLN A 333 2.22 13.98 16.40
C GLN A 333 0.96 14.19 17.25
N GLU A 334 1.11 14.44 18.55
CA GLU A 334 0.00 14.78 19.46
C GLU A 334 0.30 16.11 20.17
N GLN A 335 -0.63 17.07 20.12
CA GLN A 335 -0.56 18.35 20.85
C GLN A 335 0.64 19.27 20.49
N ALA A 336 1.25 19.06 19.32
CA ALA A 336 2.40 19.85 18.84
C ALA A 336 1.95 20.96 17.88
N HIS A 337 2.16 22.22 18.26
CA HIS A 337 1.68 23.41 17.53
C HIS A 337 2.81 24.24 16.88
N ASP A 338 4.04 23.76 17.01
CA ASP A 338 5.31 24.38 16.66
C ASP A 338 6.09 23.53 15.65
N LEU A 339 5.42 22.63 14.92
CA LEU A 339 6.03 21.81 13.87
C LEU A 339 6.33 22.69 12.65
N VAL A 340 7.60 22.85 12.29
CA VAL A 340 8.02 23.65 11.14
C VAL A 340 8.98 22.85 10.25
N ILE A 341 8.74 22.90 8.93
CA ILE A 341 9.68 22.45 7.91
C ILE A 341 10.19 23.70 7.19
N GLU A 342 11.46 24.06 7.43
CA GLU A 342 12.08 25.27 6.85
C GLU A 342 12.84 24.99 5.55
N GLU A 343 13.61 23.89 5.48
CA GLU A 343 14.44 23.55 4.33
C GLU A 343 13.67 22.66 3.33
N THR A 344 12.88 23.27 2.45
CA THR A 344 12.14 22.56 1.40
C THR A 344 12.78 22.64 0.01
N GLU A 345 12.58 21.60 -0.80
CA GLU A 345 12.92 21.59 -2.22
C GLU A 345 11.70 21.28 -3.11
N LEU A 346 11.70 21.85 -4.31
CA LEU A 346 10.72 21.62 -5.39
C LEU A 346 10.44 20.14 -5.71
N LYS A 347 11.37 19.23 -5.39
CA LYS A 347 11.28 17.78 -5.66
C LYS A 347 10.72 16.96 -4.48
N GLN A 348 10.52 17.59 -3.33
CA GLN A 348 10.10 16.91 -2.09
C GLN A 348 8.57 16.85 -1.98
N VAL A 349 8.08 15.87 -1.23
CA VAL A 349 6.66 15.69 -0.90
C VAL A 349 6.52 15.69 0.62
N VAL A 350 5.50 16.34 1.16
CA VAL A 350 5.22 16.32 2.61
C VAL A 350 4.03 15.41 2.89
N TYR A 351 4.16 14.54 3.88
CA TYR A 351 3.16 13.54 4.26
C TYR A 351 2.91 13.62 5.77
N ALA A 352 1.78 14.21 6.15
CA ALA A 352 1.30 14.24 7.52
C ALA A 352 0.34 13.07 7.75
N PHE A 353 0.60 12.22 8.75
CA PHE A 353 -0.22 11.03 9.02
C PHE A 353 -0.57 10.84 10.49
N GLY A 354 -1.88 10.72 10.78
CA GLY A 354 -2.36 10.37 12.12
C GLY A 354 -2.09 11.43 13.20
N CYS A 355 -1.77 12.67 12.81
CA CYS A 355 -1.50 13.77 13.74
C CYS A 355 -2.79 14.27 14.40
N SER A 356 -2.74 14.59 15.69
CA SER A 356 -3.91 14.89 16.52
C SER A 356 -3.72 16.15 17.35
N ASN A 357 -4.55 17.17 17.11
CA ASN A 357 -4.48 18.49 17.74
C ASN A 357 -3.10 19.13 17.53
N CYS A 358 -2.71 19.31 16.26
CA CYS A 358 -1.37 19.78 15.88
C CYS A 358 -1.44 20.89 14.83
N THR A 359 -0.36 21.67 14.74
CA THR A 359 -0.15 22.69 13.69
C THR A 359 1.18 22.44 12.99
N LEU A 360 1.17 22.39 11.66
CA LEU A 360 2.36 22.24 10.81
C LEU A 360 2.53 23.46 9.90
N GLN A 361 3.71 24.06 9.89
CA GLN A 361 4.11 25.10 8.93
C GLN A 361 5.14 24.54 7.93
N ILE A 362 4.91 24.75 6.63
CA ILE A 362 5.82 24.35 5.54
C ILE A 362 6.27 25.59 4.77
N LYS A 363 7.51 26.01 4.97
CA LYS A 363 8.09 27.19 4.31
C LYS A 363 8.68 26.81 2.94
N GLY A 364 8.75 27.76 2.01
CA GLY A 364 9.37 27.57 0.69
C GLY A 364 8.43 27.00 -0.37
N LYS A 365 8.81 25.89 -1.02
CA LYS A 365 8.06 25.32 -2.15
C LYS A 365 8.31 23.84 -2.36
N VAL A 366 7.26 23.03 -2.19
CA VAL A 366 7.28 21.56 -2.31
C VAL A 366 6.48 21.09 -3.54
N ASN A 367 6.68 19.84 -3.96
CA ASN A 367 5.94 19.25 -5.08
C ASN A 367 4.45 19.08 -4.75
N SER A 368 4.16 18.38 -3.64
CA SER A 368 2.81 18.15 -3.14
C SER A 368 2.81 17.95 -1.62
N ILE A 369 1.63 18.08 -1.01
CA ILE A 369 1.40 17.87 0.43
C ILE A 369 0.22 16.91 0.58
N ILE A 370 0.33 15.93 1.47
CA ILE A 370 -0.71 14.94 1.77
C ILE A 370 -0.95 14.94 3.28
N VAL A 371 -2.21 15.02 3.68
CA VAL A 371 -2.67 14.95 5.07
C VAL A 371 -3.64 13.78 5.18
N ASP A 372 -3.24 12.67 5.81
CA ASP A 372 -4.08 11.47 5.95
C ASP A 372 -4.33 11.12 7.43
N ASN A 373 -5.58 10.76 7.74
CA ASN A 373 -5.99 10.27 9.06
C ASN A 373 -5.76 11.26 10.23
N CYS A 374 -5.55 12.54 9.93
CA CYS A 374 -5.27 13.60 10.90
C CYS A 374 -6.56 14.15 11.54
N LYS A 375 -6.45 14.69 12.75
CA LYS A 375 -7.58 15.22 13.54
C LYS A 375 -7.21 16.53 14.20
N LYS A 376 -8.05 17.57 14.09
CA LYS A 376 -7.75 18.91 14.65
C LYS A 376 -6.39 19.41 14.15
N PHE A 377 -6.23 19.45 12.83
CA PHE A 377 -4.94 19.65 12.19
C PHE A 377 -4.88 20.97 11.42
N GLY A 378 -4.04 21.88 11.89
CA GLY A 378 -3.69 23.10 11.16
C GLY A 378 -2.51 22.85 10.23
N LEU A 379 -2.62 23.27 8.97
CA LEU A 379 -1.56 23.23 7.97
C LEU A 379 -1.43 24.59 7.30
N VAL A 380 -0.30 25.27 7.53
CA VAL A 380 0.06 26.52 6.87
C VAL A 380 1.21 26.24 5.90
N PHE A 381 1.10 26.64 4.64
CA PHE A 381 2.18 26.40 3.68
C PHE A 381 2.35 27.54 2.66
N ASP A 382 3.60 27.74 2.24
CA ASP A 382 3.94 28.76 1.26
C ASP A 382 3.48 28.37 -0.15
N ASN A 383 4.03 27.30 -0.75
CA ASN A 383 3.71 26.91 -2.12
C ASN A 383 3.71 25.38 -2.32
N ALA A 384 2.75 24.89 -3.12
CA ALA A 384 2.74 23.54 -3.67
C ALA A 384 2.74 23.59 -5.21
N VAL A 385 3.56 22.77 -5.87
CA VAL A 385 3.70 22.77 -7.35
C VAL A 385 2.54 22.05 -8.04
N GLY A 386 2.07 20.94 -7.47
CA GLY A 386 1.02 20.10 -8.02
C GLY A 386 -0.28 20.19 -7.23
N ILE A 387 -0.38 19.40 -6.16
CA ILE A 387 -1.63 19.17 -5.43
C ILE A 387 -1.42 19.16 -3.91
N VAL A 388 -2.46 19.55 -3.17
CA VAL A 388 -2.58 19.28 -1.73
C VAL A 388 -3.77 18.35 -1.50
N GLU A 389 -3.55 17.22 -0.83
CA GLU A 389 -4.58 16.20 -0.59
C GLU A 389 -4.90 16.07 0.91
N ILE A 390 -6.19 16.12 1.27
CA ILE A 390 -6.70 15.94 2.64
C ILE A 390 -7.61 14.72 2.64
N ILE A 391 -7.08 13.61 3.17
CA ILE A 391 -7.64 12.27 3.07
C ILE A 391 -8.08 11.79 4.46
N ASN A 392 -9.27 11.21 4.58
CA ASN A 392 -9.67 10.42 5.77
C ASN A 392 -9.54 11.18 7.13
N SER A 393 -9.60 12.50 7.11
CA SER A 393 -9.24 13.37 8.24
C SER A 393 -10.45 14.07 8.86
N LYS A 394 -10.30 14.75 10.01
CA LYS A 394 -11.39 15.50 10.68
C LYS A 394 -10.95 16.81 11.33
N ASP A 395 -11.73 17.89 11.20
CA ASP A 395 -11.40 19.23 11.73
C ASP A 395 -10.01 19.67 11.23
N VAL A 396 -9.91 19.85 9.91
CA VAL A 396 -8.67 20.25 9.22
C VAL A 396 -8.78 21.70 8.76
N ARG A 397 -7.73 22.50 9.01
CA ARG A 397 -7.65 23.90 8.59
C ARG A 397 -6.40 24.08 7.74
N LEU A 398 -6.60 24.35 6.46
CA LEU A 398 -5.54 24.55 5.48
C LEU A 398 -5.42 26.04 5.18
N GLN A 399 -4.24 26.62 5.28
CA GLN A 399 -3.95 27.97 4.79
C GLN A 399 -2.78 27.93 3.82
N VAL A 400 -3.01 28.42 2.60
CA VAL A 400 -1.94 28.68 1.63
C VAL A 400 -1.56 30.16 1.67
N LEU A 401 -0.26 30.46 1.62
CA LEU A 401 0.24 31.84 1.63
C LEU A 401 0.65 32.32 0.22
N GLY A 402 1.24 31.43 -0.58
CA GLY A 402 1.57 31.62 -2.00
C GLY A 402 0.61 30.85 -2.91
N LYS A 403 1.12 30.03 -3.84
CA LYS A 403 0.29 29.36 -4.87
C LYS A 403 0.13 27.85 -4.66
N VAL A 404 -1.05 27.34 -4.99
CA VAL A 404 -1.42 25.92 -5.14
C VAL A 404 -2.38 25.78 -6.34
N PRO A 405 -2.15 24.89 -7.31
CA PRO A 405 -3.08 24.67 -8.43
C PRO A 405 -4.34 23.86 -8.09
N THR A 406 -4.23 22.86 -7.20
CA THR A 406 -5.34 21.94 -6.91
C THR A 406 -5.35 21.52 -5.45
N ILE A 407 -6.54 21.45 -4.85
CA ILE A 407 -6.77 20.90 -3.50
C ILE A 407 -7.81 19.78 -3.60
N SER A 408 -7.47 18.59 -3.07
CA SER A 408 -8.30 17.38 -3.07
C SER A 408 -8.76 17.06 -1.65
N ILE A 409 -10.08 16.99 -1.41
CA ILE A 409 -10.68 16.74 -0.09
C ILE A 409 -11.49 15.44 -0.14
N ASN A 410 -10.89 14.33 0.31
CA ASN A 410 -11.44 12.98 0.12
C ASN A 410 -11.71 12.27 1.46
N LYS A 411 -12.95 11.87 1.71
CA LYS A 411 -13.38 11.16 2.93
C LYS A 411 -13.07 11.94 4.23
N THR A 412 -13.18 13.27 4.19
CA THR A 412 -12.79 14.18 5.29
C THR A 412 -14.01 14.94 5.83
N GLU A 413 -14.07 15.14 7.15
CA GLU A 413 -15.21 15.77 7.85
C GLU A 413 -14.75 17.07 8.57
N GLY A 414 -15.30 18.22 8.18
CA GLY A 414 -14.88 19.53 8.70
C GLY A 414 -13.54 19.95 8.09
N CYS A 415 -13.60 20.71 6.99
CA CYS A 415 -12.40 21.17 6.29
C CYS A 415 -12.55 22.64 5.85
N HIS A 416 -11.76 23.53 6.45
CA HIS A 416 -11.71 24.95 6.09
C HIS A 416 -10.43 25.23 5.30
N VAL A 417 -10.58 25.78 4.10
CA VAL A 417 -9.48 26.10 3.16
C VAL A 417 -9.38 27.61 2.98
N TYR A 418 -8.37 28.22 3.60
CA TYR A 418 -8.04 29.64 3.47
C TYR A 418 -7.12 29.83 2.27
N LEU A 419 -7.63 30.49 1.22
CA LEU A 419 -6.88 30.79 0.00
C LEU A 419 -6.09 32.08 0.13
N SER A 420 -5.00 32.19 -0.63
CA SER A 420 -4.24 33.42 -0.83
C SER A 420 -4.77 34.21 -2.03
N LYS A 421 -4.28 35.44 -2.20
CA LYS A 421 -4.52 36.26 -3.40
C LYS A 421 -3.90 35.62 -4.67
N ASP A 422 -2.89 34.75 -4.52
CA ASP A 422 -2.16 34.08 -5.60
C ASP A 422 -2.70 32.67 -5.96
N SER A 423 -3.72 32.20 -5.23
CA SER A 423 -4.34 30.86 -5.39
C SER A 423 -5.85 30.90 -5.65
N LEU A 424 -6.37 32.05 -6.09
CA LEU A 424 -7.77 32.21 -6.49
C LEU A 424 -8.17 31.39 -7.74
N ASP A 425 -7.20 30.85 -8.47
CA ASP A 425 -7.34 29.92 -9.59
C ASP A 425 -7.18 28.44 -9.18
N CYS A 426 -7.20 28.13 -7.88
CA CYS A 426 -7.09 26.77 -7.38
C CYS A 426 -8.35 25.93 -7.64
N GLU A 427 -8.19 24.77 -8.26
CA GLU A 427 -9.25 23.78 -8.43
C GLU A 427 -9.51 23.01 -7.14
N ILE A 428 -10.73 23.11 -6.59
CA ILE A 428 -11.17 22.31 -5.45
C ILE A 428 -11.90 21.05 -5.95
N VAL A 429 -11.37 19.87 -5.60
CA VAL A 429 -11.95 18.57 -5.92
C VAL A 429 -12.36 17.88 -4.61
N SER A 430 -13.61 17.44 -4.48
CA SER A 430 -14.08 16.76 -3.27
C SER A 430 -14.77 15.41 -3.56
N ALA A 431 -14.65 14.48 -2.61
CA ALA A 431 -15.27 13.16 -2.72
C ALA A 431 -15.56 12.56 -1.34
N LYS A 432 -16.82 12.21 -1.05
CA LYS A 432 -17.25 11.59 0.23
C LYS A 432 -16.85 12.39 1.49
N SER A 433 -16.70 13.69 1.36
CA SER A 433 -16.31 14.63 2.42
C SER A 433 -17.49 15.50 2.79
N SER A 434 -17.47 16.07 3.99
CA SER A 434 -18.54 16.94 4.51
C SER A 434 -18.02 18.09 5.39
N GLU A 435 -18.86 19.09 5.64
CA GLU A 435 -18.51 20.34 6.34
C GLU A 435 -17.32 21.06 5.68
N MET A 436 -17.34 21.18 4.35
CA MET A 436 -16.27 21.80 3.55
C MET A 436 -16.53 23.27 3.25
N ASN A 437 -15.59 24.15 3.63
CA ASN A 437 -15.69 25.60 3.43
C ASN A 437 -14.42 26.18 2.81
N ILE A 438 -14.59 26.98 1.75
CA ILE A 438 -13.51 27.73 1.10
C ILE A 438 -13.58 29.18 1.55
N LEU A 439 -12.50 29.70 2.12
CA LEU A 439 -12.39 31.06 2.62
C LEU A 439 -11.52 31.88 1.67
N VAL A 440 -12.17 32.80 0.97
CA VAL A 440 -11.58 33.68 -0.05
C VAL A 440 -11.26 35.04 0.59
N PRO A 441 -10.04 35.59 0.42
CA PRO A 441 -9.66 36.85 1.06
C PRO A 441 -10.39 38.04 0.43
N GLU A 442 -11.07 38.84 1.25
CA GLU A 442 -11.72 40.11 0.87
C GLU A 442 -10.95 41.35 1.40
N GLY A 443 -9.73 41.17 1.96
CA GLY A 443 -8.90 42.26 2.49
C GLY A 443 -7.42 41.91 2.63
N GLU A 444 -6.76 42.42 3.68
CA GLU A 444 -5.49 41.89 4.19
C GLU A 444 -5.74 40.75 5.19
N ASP A 445 -6.64 40.99 6.17
CA ASP A 445 -6.98 40.03 7.24
C ASP A 445 -8.41 39.45 7.14
N ASP A 446 -9.28 40.02 6.31
CA ASP A 446 -10.68 39.60 6.16
C ASP A 446 -10.86 38.48 5.12
N TYR A 447 -11.69 37.49 5.45
CA TYR A 447 -12.06 36.36 4.59
C TYR A 447 -13.57 36.20 4.51
N ARG A 448 -14.05 35.80 3.32
CA ARG A 448 -15.43 35.41 3.09
C ARG A 448 -15.53 33.90 2.87
N GLU A 449 -16.42 33.28 3.61
CA GLU A 449 -16.64 31.84 3.59
C GLU A 449 -17.66 31.43 2.52
N PHE A 450 -17.33 30.38 1.77
CA PHE A 450 -18.15 29.78 0.72
C PHE A 450 -18.23 28.26 0.97
N PRO A 451 -19.40 27.70 1.34
CA PRO A 451 -19.55 26.26 1.50
C PRO A 451 -19.47 25.54 0.15
N VAL A 452 -18.77 24.41 0.10
CA VAL A 452 -18.72 23.54 -1.08
C VAL A 452 -20.03 22.74 -1.13
N PRO A 453 -20.76 22.68 -2.26
CA PRO A 453 -22.00 21.90 -2.32
C PRO A 453 -21.78 20.40 -2.08
N GLU A 454 -22.46 19.85 -1.08
CA GLU A 454 -22.33 18.45 -0.66
C GLU A 454 -23.58 17.61 -1.06
N GLN A 455 -24.73 18.27 -1.20
CA GLN A 455 -25.96 17.68 -1.70
C GLN A 455 -26.09 17.91 -3.22
N PHE A 456 -26.30 16.80 -3.94
CA PHE A 456 -26.44 16.78 -5.39
C PHE A 456 -27.78 16.19 -5.80
N LYS A 457 -28.40 16.80 -6.81
CA LYS A 457 -29.62 16.33 -7.47
C LYS A 457 -29.23 15.68 -8.80
N THR A 458 -29.40 14.37 -8.87
CA THR A 458 -29.23 13.60 -10.12
C THR A 458 -30.60 13.29 -10.73
N LEU A 459 -30.75 13.57 -12.02
CA LEU A 459 -31.93 13.22 -12.81
C LEU A 459 -31.54 12.34 -14.01
N TRP A 460 -32.46 11.50 -14.45
CA TRP A 460 -32.39 10.82 -15.74
C TRP A 460 -33.05 11.72 -16.80
N ASP A 461 -32.31 12.09 -17.85
CA ASP A 461 -32.81 13.01 -18.90
C ASP A 461 -33.55 12.30 -20.06
N GLY A 462 -33.57 10.96 -20.05
CA GLY A 462 -34.03 10.11 -21.15
C GLY A 462 -32.90 9.30 -21.80
N SER A 463 -31.65 9.74 -21.63
CA SER A 463 -30.45 9.16 -22.26
C SER A 463 -29.27 8.95 -21.30
N CYS A 464 -29.10 9.82 -20.30
CA CYS A 464 -28.02 9.77 -19.33
C CYS A 464 -28.45 10.30 -17.95
N LEU A 465 -27.52 10.23 -16.99
CA LEU A 465 -27.68 10.83 -15.67
C LEU A 465 -27.03 12.22 -15.66
N VAL A 466 -27.84 13.25 -15.43
CA VAL A 466 -27.39 14.64 -15.27
C VAL A 466 -27.42 15.00 -13.79
N THR A 467 -26.30 15.49 -13.26
CA THR A 467 -26.14 15.83 -11.83
C THR A 467 -25.82 17.31 -11.66
N GLU A 468 -26.60 18.00 -10.82
CA GLU A 468 -26.38 19.39 -10.42
C GLU A 468 -26.28 19.51 -8.89
N PRO A 469 -25.49 20.45 -8.33
CA PRO A 469 -25.55 20.78 -6.91
C PRO A 469 -26.92 21.39 -6.54
N THR A 470 -27.43 21.12 -5.34
CA THR A 470 -28.68 21.75 -4.90
C THR A 470 -28.50 23.23 -4.59
N LYS A 471 -29.52 24.06 -4.89
CA LYS A 471 -29.53 25.50 -4.60
C LYS A 471 -29.52 25.85 -3.11
N ILE A 472 -29.77 24.86 -2.26
CA ILE A 472 -29.49 24.90 -0.83
C ILE A 472 -28.11 24.24 -0.68
N ALA A 473 -27.09 25.05 -0.39
CA ALA A 473 -25.91 24.55 0.30
C ALA A 473 -26.29 24.33 1.77
N GLY A 474 -25.83 23.22 2.35
CA GLY A 474 -26.02 22.87 3.75
C GLY A 474 -24.97 23.53 4.64
#